data_AF-A0A950LMQ5-F1
#
_entry.id   AF-A0A950LMQ5-F1
#
_cell.length_a   1.000
_cell.length_b   1.000
_cell.length_c   1.000
_cell.angle_alpha   90.00
_cell.angle_beta   90.00
_cell.angle_gamma   90.00
#
_symmetry.space_group_name_H-M   'P 1'
#
loop_
_entity.id
_entity.type
_entity.pdbx_description
1 polymer ?
#
loop_
_entity_poly.entity_id
_entity_poly.type
_entity_poly.pdbx_seq_one_letter_code
_entity_poly.pdbx_strand_id
1 'polypeptide(L)'
;MSEDGDRTGVGPAGTGRSEVLASLEVPIVQAPMAGGPSTPALARAVARAGGLGFVAAGYLPPERLGEDLASTRSELDRFGVNLFVPGREAADPRLVEAYARHLQAEADRVGVELGQPRTDDDWFEAKLDLLEAEPVSVVSFTFGLPPPRAVSRLRDVGSEVWFTVTSPDEARAAEDAGADALIVQGVEAGGHRGVFVDDETQSDLTLLAALELIGAGSPLPMIGAGAIMTGAAVAAVLVAGAQAAQLGTALLLTPEAATSEAQRRATMDSTPTALTRAFSGRSARGVSNR
;
A
#
# COMPACT_ATOMS: atom_id res chain seq x y z
N MET A 1 39.77 -37.45 -5.73
CA MET A 1 39.05 -38.22 -4.68
C MET A 1 39.56 -37.70 -3.34
N SER A 2 38.85 -36.85 -2.63
CA SER A 2 37.44 -36.51 -2.72
C SER A 2 37.24 -35.09 -2.22
N GLU A 3 36.44 -34.35 -2.98
CA GLU A 3 35.79 -33.12 -2.56
C GLU A 3 34.78 -33.46 -1.46
N ASP A 4 34.72 -32.65 -0.42
CA ASP A 4 33.45 -32.35 0.23
C ASP A 4 33.53 -30.93 0.77
N GLY A 5 33.07 -30.01 -0.08
CA GLY A 5 32.92 -28.61 0.23
C GLY A 5 31.67 -28.42 1.08
N ASP A 6 31.90 -28.20 2.37
CA ASP A 6 30.93 -27.63 3.29
C ASP A 6 30.49 -26.26 2.74
N ARG A 7 29.34 -26.22 2.06
CA ARG A 7 28.69 -24.98 1.64
C ARG A 7 27.93 -24.40 2.82
N THR A 8 28.66 -23.89 3.80
CA THR A 8 28.15 -22.85 4.70
C THR A 8 28.08 -21.55 3.90
N GLY A 9 26.87 -21.09 3.61
CA GLY A 9 26.65 -19.84 2.88
C GLY A 9 25.25 -19.31 3.08
N VAL A 10 24.83 -19.12 4.33
CA VAL A 10 23.81 -18.10 4.62
C VAL A 10 24.47 -16.77 4.26
N GLY A 11 24.04 -16.17 3.15
CA GLY A 11 24.50 -14.85 2.74
C GLY A 11 24.29 -13.82 3.86
N PRO A 12 25.14 -12.79 3.97
CA PRO A 12 24.99 -11.81 5.04
C PRO A 12 23.62 -11.14 4.93
N ALA A 13 22.95 -10.96 6.07
CA ALA A 13 21.75 -10.14 6.18
C ALA A 13 21.98 -8.82 5.44
N GLY A 14 21.18 -8.59 4.39
CA GLY A 14 21.35 -7.48 3.46
C GLY A 14 21.52 -6.16 4.20
N THR A 15 22.56 -5.42 3.84
CA THR A 15 22.73 -4.02 4.23
C THR A 15 21.42 -3.28 3.98
N GLY A 16 20.82 -2.64 4.98
CA GLY A 16 19.46 -2.07 4.95
C GLY A 16 19.20 -0.98 3.90
N ARG A 17 19.31 -1.31 2.62
CA ARG A 17 19.07 -0.47 1.45
C ARG A 17 18.33 -1.31 0.42
N SER A 18 17.09 -0.94 0.15
CA SER A 18 16.32 -1.40 -1.01
C SER A 18 17.11 -1.15 -2.30
N GLU A 19 17.48 -2.22 -2.99
CA GLU A 19 18.13 -2.17 -4.31
C GLU A 19 17.14 -1.71 -5.37
N VAL A 20 15.87 -2.13 -5.26
CA VAL A 20 14.81 -1.71 -6.18
C VAL A 20 14.68 -0.19 -6.15
N LEU A 21 14.58 0.40 -4.96
CA LEU A 21 14.43 1.84 -4.78
C LEU A 21 15.68 2.61 -5.24
N ALA A 22 16.88 2.10 -4.92
CA ALA A 22 18.14 2.71 -5.34
C ALA A 22 18.34 2.67 -6.87
N SER A 23 17.66 1.77 -7.57
CA SER A 23 17.78 1.59 -9.02
C SER A 23 16.80 2.42 -9.85
N LEU A 24 15.88 3.16 -9.24
CA LEU A 24 14.90 3.95 -9.98
C LEU A 24 15.56 5.11 -10.73
N GLU A 25 15.26 5.23 -12.03
CA GLU A 25 15.71 6.35 -12.85
C GLU A 25 14.97 7.64 -12.50
N VAL A 26 13.67 7.50 -12.21
CA VAL A 26 12.80 8.56 -11.73
C VAL A 26 12.32 8.17 -10.33
N PRO A 27 12.55 8.99 -9.28
CA PRO A 27 12.25 8.65 -7.89
C PRO A 27 10.74 8.76 -7.58
N ILE A 28 9.93 8.06 -8.37
CA ILE A 28 8.47 8.03 -8.31
C ILE A 28 8.03 6.57 -8.19
N VAL A 29 7.22 6.33 -7.16
CA VAL A 29 6.49 5.08 -6.96
C VAL A 29 5.02 5.37 -7.22
N GLN A 30 4.35 4.56 -8.04
CA GLN A 30 2.90 4.62 -8.16
C GLN A 30 2.27 4.00 -6.90
N ALA A 31 1.39 4.75 -6.24
CA ALA A 31 0.67 4.23 -5.09
C ALA A 31 -0.27 3.10 -5.54
N PRO A 32 -0.29 1.94 -4.85
CA PRO A 32 -1.30 0.92 -5.04
C PRO A 32 -2.67 1.44 -4.58
N MET A 33 -3.58 1.66 -5.52
CA MET A 33 -4.93 2.20 -5.30
C MET A 33 -5.96 1.10 -5.57
N ALA A 34 -6.18 0.25 -4.56
CA ALA A 34 -7.17 -0.82 -4.64
C ALA A 34 -8.58 -0.24 -4.89
N GLY A 35 -9.39 -0.95 -5.67
CA GLY A 35 -10.79 -0.55 -5.95
C GLY A 35 -11.06 -0.07 -7.35
N GLY A 36 -10.13 -0.34 -8.27
CA GLY A 36 -10.28 -0.01 -9.68
C GLY A 36 -9.17 0.89 -10.23
N PRO A 37 -8.73 1.98 -9.56
CA PRO A 37 -7.82 2.92 -10.20
C PRO A 37 -6.48 2.32 -10.64
N SER A 38 -5.85 1.47 -9.82
CA SER A 38 -4.64 0.76 -10.22
C SER A 38 -4.94 -0.37 -11.20
N THR A 39 -4.23 -0.37 -12.33
CA THR A 39 -4.33 -1.39 -13.37
C THR A 39 -2.93 -1.87 -13.76
N PRO A 40 -2.78 -3.06 -14.35
CA PRO A 40 -1.54 -3.46 -15.00
C PRO A 40 -1.03 -2.40 -16.00
N ALA A 41 -1.92 -1.81 -16.80
CA ALA A 41 -1.55 -0.78 -17.76
C ALA A 41 -0.92 0.47 -17.10
N LEU A 42 -1.45 0.89 -15.94
CA LEU A 42 -0.90 2.01 -15.17
C LEU A 42 0.48 1.67 -14.60
N ALA A 43 0.63 0.48 -14.01
CA ALA A 43 1.92 0.02 -13.49
C ALA A 43 2.98 -0.01 -14.60
N ARG A 44 2.61 -0.53 -15.78
CA ARG A 44 3.45 -0.52 -16.99
C ARG A 44 3.83 0.87 -17.48
N ALA A 45 2.87 1.80 -17.51
CA ALA A 45 3.14 3.17 -17.95
C ALA A 45 4.12 3.89 -17.01
N VAL A 46 3.97 3.74 -15.70
CA VAL A 46 4.86 4.34 -14.71
C VAL A 46 6.26 3.75 -14.79
N ALA A 47 6.37 2.42 -14.90
CA ALA A 47 7.67 1.77 -15.00
C ALA A 47 8.41 2.13 -16.30
N ARG A 48 7.72 2.24 -17.45
CA ARG A 48 8.31 2.74 -18.70
C ARG A 48 8.80 4.18 -18.62
N ALA A 49 8.20 4.99 -17.73
CA ALA A 49 8.65 6.35 -17.47
C ALA A 49 9.83 6.42 -16.48
N GLY A 50 10.38 5.28 -16.05
CA GLY A 50 11.54 5.19 -15.15
C GLY A 50 11.19 5.11 -13.66
N GLY A 51 9.90 5.09 -13.30
CA GLY A 51 9.43 4.91 -11.92
C GLY A 51 9.18 3.44 -11.55
N LEU A 52 8.51 3.22 -10.42
CA LEU A 52 8.07 1.88 -9.99
C LEU A 52 6.54 1.76 -10.04
N GLY A 53 6.06 0.84 -10.87
CA GLY A 53 4.64 0.47 -10.94
C GLY A 53 4.23 -0.52 -9.84
N PHE A 54 2.96 -0.48 -9.43
CA PHE A 54 2.38 -1.36 -8.41
C PHE A 54 1.04 -1.96 -8.85
N VAL A 55 0.89 -3.27 -8.65
CA VAL A 55 -0.40 -3.95 -8.66
C VAL A 55 -1.02 -3.85 -7.25
N ALA A 56 -2.27 -3.40 -7.17
CA ALA A 56 -2.98 -3.24 -5.89
C ALA A 56 -3.84 -4.47 -5.60
N ALA A 57 -3.37 -5.35 -4.71
CA ALA A 57 -3.97 -6.66 -4.44
C ALA A 57 -4.63 -6.79 -3.06
N GLY A 58 -4.92 -5.64 -2.41
CA GLY A 58 -5.50 -5.57 -1.07
C GLY A 58 -6.70 -6.52 -0.87
N TYR A 59 -7.70 -6.43 -1.74
CA TYR A 59 -8.91 -7.28 -1.75
C TYR A 59 -9.14 -7.95 -3.13
N LEU A 60 -8.06 -8.14 -3.90
CA LEU A 60 -8.13 -8.80 -5.19
C LEU A 60 -8.10 -10.32 -4.99
N PRO A 61 -9.04 -11.11 -5.55
CA PRO A 61 -8.98 -12.57 -5.49
C PRO A 61 -7.70 -13.11 -6.14
N PRO A 62 -7.15 -14.24 -5.67
CA PRO A 62 -5.88 -14.80 -6.17
C PRO A 62 -5.86 -15.04 -7.68
N GLU A 63 -6.99 -15.45 -8.28
CA GLU A 63 -7.10 -15.70 -9.72
C GLU A 63 -6.89 -14.41 -10.51
N ARG A 64 -7.51 -13.32 -10.05
CA ARG A 64 -7.35 -11.99 -10.65
C ARG A 64 -5.97 -11.42 -10.41
N LEU A 65 -5.38 -11.66 -9.23
CA LEU A 65 -3.99 -11.31 -8.99
C LEU A 65 -3.08 -12.02 -9.99
N GLY A 66 -3.24 -13.32 -10.21
CA GLY A 66 -2.46 -14.07 -11.21
C GLY A 66 -2.56 -13.49 -12.63
N GLU A 67 -3.78 -13.13 -13.06
CA GLU A 67 -3.99 -12.45 -14.34
C GLU A 67 -3.27 -11.10 -14.42
N ASP A 68 -3.33 -10.29 -13.36
CA ASP A 68 -2.68 -8.99 -13.29
C ASP A 68 -1.15 -9.12 -13.24
N LEU A 69 -0.61 -10.11 -12.55
CA LEU A 69 0.82 -10.44 -12.53
C LEU A 69 1.29 -10.82 -13.94
N ALA A 70 0.58 -11.73 -14.61
CA ALA A 70 0.92 -12.16 -15.97
C ALA A 70 0.88 -10.99 -16.97
N SER A 71 -0.17 -10.17 -16.90
CA SER A 71 -0.32 -8.96 -17.73
C SER A 71 0.80 -7.97 -17.47
N THR A 72 1.15 -7.71 -16.21
CA THR A 72 2.20 -6.75 -15.84
C THR A 72 3.57 -7.25 -16.29
N ARG A 73 3.88 -8.52 -16.01
CA ARG A 73 5.16 -9.17 -16.35
C ARG A 73 5.40 -9.32 -17.85
N SER A 74 4.35 -9.32 -18.68
CA SER A 74 4.48 -9.42 -20.14
C SER A 74 5.32 -8.30 -20.78
N GLU A 75 5.48 -7.16 -20.09
CA GLU A 75 6.23 -6.01 -20.58
C GLU A 75 7.19 -5.40 -19.52
N LEU A 76 7.20 -5.92 -18.29
CA LEU A 76 8.02 -5.41 -17.19
C LEU A 76 8.75 -6.52 -16.44
N ASP A 77 10.03 -6.28 -16.16
CA ASP A 77 10.84 -7.15 -15.30
C ASP A 77 10.74 -6.75 -13.81
N ARG A 78 10.38 -5.49 -13.53
CA ARG A 78 10.33 -4.94 -12.16
C ARG A 78 9.04 -4.19 -11.89
N PHE A 79 8.32 -4.65 -10.86
CA PHE A 79 7.12 -4.01 -10.34
C PHE A 79 6.85 -4.50 -8.91
N GLY A 80 6.01 -3.76 -8.19
CA GLY A 80 5.57 -4.12 -6.86
C GLY A 80 4.15 -4.68 -6.81
N VAL A 81 3.83 -5.40 -5.74
CA VAL A 81 2.48 -5.83 -5.38
C VAL A 81 2.17 -5.35 -3.98
N ASN A 82 0.97 -4.80 -3.76
CA ASN A 82 0.53 -4.39 -2.42
C ASN A 82 -0.52 -5.33 -1.86
N LEU A 83 -0.33 -5.74 -0.60
CA LEU A 83 -1.27 -6.52 0.18
C LEU A 83 -1.75 -5.73 1.40
N PHE A 84 -3.00 -5.96 1.78
CA PHE A 84 -3.54 -5.55 3.06
C PHE A 84 -3.29 -6.65 4.08
N VAL A 85 -2.75 -6.28 5.24
CA VAL A 85 -2.65 -7.19 6.37
C VAL A 85 -4.04 -7.34 7.00
N PRO A 86 -4.59 -8.56 7.11
CA PRO A 86 -5.91 -8.77 7.69
C PRO A 86 -5.99 -8.27 9.14
N GLY A 87 -7.14 -7.70 9.49
CA GLY A 87 -7.42 -7.31 10.87
C GLY A 87 -7.42 -8.53 11.80
N ARG A 88 -6.83 -8.39 12.99
CA ARG A 88 -6.73 -9.49 13.97
C ARG A 88 -8.03 -9.76 14.72
N GLU A 89 -8.91 -8.78 14.82
CA GLU A 89 -10.14 -8.84 15.61
C GLU A 89 -11.37 -8.77 14.71
N ALA A 90 -12.32 -9.68 14.94
CA ALA A 90 -13.62 -9.60 14.30
C ALA A 90 -14.40 -8.38 14.84
N ALA A 91 -15.10 -7.67 13.97
CA ALA A 91 -15.96 -6.58 14.38
C ALA A 91 -17.05 -7.07 15.35
N ASP A 92 -17.37 -6.28 16.39
CA ASP A 92 -18.49 -6.60 17.29
C ASP A 92 -19.80 -6.64 16.48
N PRO A 93 -20.48 -7.80 16.41
CA PRO A 93 -21.70 -7.94 15.61
C PRO A 93 -22.78 -6.91 15.98
N ARG A 94 -22.83 -6.46 17.24
CA ARG A 94 -23.81 -5.47 17.70
C ARG A 94 -23.54 -4.09 17.11
N LEU A 95 -22.26 -3.72 16.96
CA LEU A 95 -21.87 -2.46 16.34
C LEU A 95 -22.16 -2.49 14.83
N VAL A 96 -21.87 -3.61 14.18
CA VAL A 96 -22.19 -3.82 12.77
C VAL A 96 -23.70 -3.74 12.52
N GLU A 97 -24.50 -4.41 13.35
CA GLU A 97 -25.97 -4.36 13.25
C GLU A 97 -26.53 -2.96 13.53
N ALA A 98 -25.97 -2.25 14.51
CA ALA A 98 -26.34 -0.85 14.79
C ALA A 98 -26.02 0.07 13.60
N TYR A 99 -24.87 -0.12 12.96
CA TYR A 99 -24.49 0.62 11.77
C TYR A 99 -25.40 0.29 10.58
N ALA A 100 -25.71 -0.99 10.36
CA ALA A 100 -26.68 -1.41 9.34
C ALA A 100 -28.05 -0.75 9.54
N ARG A 101 -28.57 -0.73 10.78
CA ARG A 101 -29.83 -0.01 11.09
C ARG A 101 -29.75 1.49 10.79
N HIS A 102 -28.59 2.11 11.03
CA HIS A 102 -28.37 3.52 10.69
C HIS A 102 -28.43 3.77 9.17
N LEU A 103 -27.92 2.83 8.36
CA LEU A 103 -27.95 2.90 6.90
C LEU A 103 -29.32 2.60 6.28
N GLN A 104 -30.27 2.02 7.03
CA GLN A 104 -31.56 1.59 6.49
C GLN A 104 -32.32 2.72 5.78
N ALA A 105 -32.32 3.93 6.37
CA ALA A 105 -33.00 5.07 5.77
C ALA A 105 -32.40 5.45 4.39
N GLU A 106 -31.10 5.25 4.20
CA GLU A 106 -30.43 5.53 2.93
C GLU A 106 -30.68 4.42 1.92
N ALA A 107 -30.71 3.16 2.36
CA ALA A 107 -31.06 2.00 1.54
C ALA A 107 -32.50 2.13 0.99
N ASP A 108 -33.47 2.46 1.86
CA ASP A 108 -34.86 2.71 1.50
C ASP A 108 -34.98 3.86 0.47
N ARG A 109 -34.18 4.92 0.65
CA ARG A 109 -34.18 6.10 -0.24
C ARG A 109 -33.76 5.77 -1.66
N VAL A 110 -32.76 4.89 -1.84
CA VAL A 110 -32.25 4.50 -3.16
C VAL A 110 -32.87 3.21 -3.68
N GLY A 111 -33.77 2.58 -2.93
CA GLY A 111 -34.51 1.39 -3.34
C GLY A 111 -33.66 0.12 -3.38
N VAL A 112 -32.71 -0.03 -2.46
CA VAL A 112 -31.84 -1.21 -2.36
C VAL A 112 -32.00 -1.89 -0.99
N GLU A 113 -31.69 -3.18 -0.94
CA GLU A 113 -31.59 -3.91 0.33
C GLU A 113 -30.17 -3.80 0.90
N LEU A 114 -30.05 -3.80 2.23
CA LEU A 114 -28.76 -3.85 2.89
C LEU A 114 -28.09 -5.21 2.66
N GLY A 115 -26.78 -5.20 2.43
CA GLY A 115 -25.98 -6.42 2.34
C GLY A 115 -25.87 -7.16 3.68
N GLN A 116 -25.55 -8.45 3.62
CA GLN A 116 -25.21 -9.23 4.81
C GLN A 116 -23.73 -9.02 5.15
N PRO A 117 -23.39 -8.71 6.43
CA PRO A 117 -22.00 -8.63 6.86
C PRO A 117 -21.26 -9.94 6.61
N ARG A 118 -20.02 -9.82 6.12
CA ARG A 118 -19.11 -10.94 5.89
C ARG A 118 -17.80 -10.65 6.59
N THR A 119 -17.13 -11.72 7.02
CA THR A 119 -15.80 -11.67 7.58
C THR A 119 -14.95 -12.67 6.83
N ASP A 120 -13.85 -12.19 6.27
CA ASP A 120 -12.83 -12.96 5.59
C ASP A 120 -11.48 -12.27 5.79
N ASP A 121 -10.43 -12.82 5.19
CA ASP A 121 -9.06 -12.34 5.26
C ASP A 121 -8.58 -11.80 3.90
N ASP A 122 -9.51 -11.52 2.98
CA ASP A 122 -9.20 -11.13 1.60
C ASP A 122 -8.22 -12.10 0.90
N TRP A 123 -8.30 -13.42 1.18
CA TRP A 123 -7.43 -14.45 0.61
C TRP A 123 -5.94 -14.26 0.89
N PHE A 124 -5.60 -13.70 2.06
CA PHE A 124 -4.23 -13.29 2.39
C PHE A 124 -3.18 -14.39 2.17
N GLU A 125 -3.37 -15.58 2.75
CA GLU A 125 -2.41 -16.68 2.60
C GLU A 125 -2.32 -17.19 1.15
N ALA A 126 -3.44 -17.28 0.44
CA ALA A 126 -3.44 -17.71 -0.96
C ALA A 126 -2.69 -16.72 -1.88
N LYS A 127 -2.76 -15.41 -1.57
CA LYS A 127 -1.95 -14.40 -2.27
C LYS A 127 -0.47 -14.51 -1.93
N LEU A 128 -0.12 -14.86 -0.69
CA LEU A 128 1.27 -15.14 -0.32
C LEU A 128 1.81 -16.39 -1.03
N ASP A 129 1.02 -17.46 -1.10
CA ASP A 129 1.38 -18.68 -1.86
C ASP A 129 1.66 -18.36 -3.33
N LEU A 130 0.82 -17.52 -3.94
CA LEU A 130 1.01 -17.09 -5.32
C LEU A 130 2.28 -16.24 -5.49
N LEU A 131 2.55 -15.29 -4.60
CA LEU A 131 3.74 -14.43 -4.67
C LEU A 131 5.04 -15.19 -4.33
N GLU A 132 4.97 -16.27 -3.56
CA GLU A 132 6.09 -17.19 -3.35
C GLU A 132 6.37 -18.00 -4.62
N ALA A 133 5.32 -18.49 -5.30
CA ALA A 133 5.46 -19.23 -6.55
C ALA A 133 5.86 -18.35 -7.75
N GLU A 134 5.41 -17.10 -7.76
CA GLU A 134 5.61 -16.13 -8.83
C GLU A 134 6.18 -14.80 -8.29
N PRO A 135 7.44 -14.78 -7.85
CA PRO A 135 8.03 -13.64 -7.16
C PRO A 135 8.00 -12.35 -7.98
N VAL A 136 7.84 -11.24 -7.26
CA VAL A 136 7.91 -9.87 -7.79
C VAL A 136 9.05 -9.13 -7.11
N SER A 137 9.42 -7.95 -7.62
CA SER A 137 10.56 -7.21 -7.05
C SER A 137 10.27 -6.68 -5.64
N VAL A 138 9.04 -6.27 -5.39
CA VAL A 138 8.62 -5.70 -4.11
C VAL A 138 7.24 -6.22 -3.73
N VAL A 139 7.07 -6.64 -2.48
CA VAL A 139 5.76 -6.81 -1.86
C VAL A 139 5.62 -5.78 -0.74
N SER A 140 4.64 -4.89 -0.86
CA SER A 140 4.35 -3.91 0.19
C SER A 140 3.15 -4.33 1.02
N PHE A 141 3.21 -4.07 2.32
CA PHE A 141 2.12 -4.29 3.25
C PHE A 141 1.57 -2.97 3.77
N THR A 142 0.25 -2.90 3.84
CA THR A 142 -0.49 -1.81 4.48
C THR A 142 -1.31 -2.41 5.63
N PHE A 143 -1.62 -1.58 6.65
CA PHE A 143 -2.51 -1.91 7.77
C PHE A 143 -1.94 -2.73 8.92
N GLY A 144 -0.62 -2.97 8.93
CA GLY A 144 0.01 -3.70 10.02
C GLY A 144 1.22 -4.47 9.57
N LEU A 145 1.67 -5.34 10.48
CA LEU A 145 2.70 -6.33 10.22
C LEU A 145 2.03 -7.69 9.94
N PRO A 146 2.38 -8.38 8.84
CA PRO A 146 1.95 -9.75 8.63
C PRO A 146 2.65 -10.68 9.62
N PRO A 147 2.26 -11.96 9.70
CA PRO A 147 3.02 -12.95 10.47
C PRO A 147 4.49 -12.97 10.03
N PRO A 148 5.48 -13.12 10.93
CA PRO A 148 6.90 -13.07 10.57
C PRO A 148 7.31 -14.03 9.44
N ARG A 149 6.64 -15.19 9.36
CA ARG A 149 6.84 -16.17 8.28
C ARG A 149 6.48 -15.62 6.90
N ALA A 150 5.50 -14.72 6.79
CA ALA A 150 5.15 -14.10 5.52
C ALA A 150 6.31 -13.25 4.97
N VAL A 151 6.99 -12.49 5.84
CA VAL A 151 8.16 -11.69 5.47
C VAL A 151 9.30 -12.59 5.01
N SER A 152 9.63 -13.63 5.78
CA SER A 152 10.74 -14.52 5.42
C SER A 152 10.47 -15.26 4.11
N ARG A 153 9.25 -15.77 3.89
CA ARG A 153 8.86 -16.46 2.65
C ARG A 153 9.09 -15.62 1.40
N LEU A 154 8.68 -14.34 1.44
CA LEU A 154 8.84 -13.43 0.30
C LEU A 154 10.30 -13.08 0.04
N ARG A 155 11.08 -12.86 1.10
CA ARG A 155 12.52 -12.58 0.98
C ARG A 155 13.31 -13.78 0.48
N ASP A 156 12.94 -14.99 0.90
CA ASP A 156 13.60 -16.24 0.47
C ASP A 156 13.47 -16.46 -1.06
N VAL A 157 12.42 -15.92 -1.69
CA VAL A 157 12.24 -15.93 -3.15
C VAL A 157 12.71 -14.66 -3.86
N GLY A 158 13.38 -13.74 -3.13
CA GLY A 158 14.04 -12.56 -3.67
C GLY A 158 13.17 -11.30 -3.77
N SER A 159 11.98 -11.28 -3.18
CA SER A 159 11.18 -10.04 -3.07
C SER A 159 11.66 -9.18 -1.91
N GLU A 160 11.79 -7.88 -2.13
CA GLU A 160 11.88 -6.93 -1.04
C GLU A 160 10.52 -6.76 -0.36
N VAL A 161 10.54 -6.49 0.95
CA VAL A 161 9.33 -6.27 1.75
C VAL A 161 9.27 -4.85 2.27
N TRP A 162 8.26 -4.10 1.85
CA TRP A 162 8.07 -2.70 2.24
C TRP A 162 6.84 -2.53 3.13
N PHE A 163 6.87 -1.57 4.05
CA PHE A 163 5.75 -1.30 4.95
C PHE A 163 5.25 0.12 4.86
N THR A 164 3.93 0.31 4.79
CA THR A 164 3.33 1.62 5.03
C THR A 164 3.34 1.94 6.52
N VAL A 165 3.94 3.06 6.90
CA VAL A 165 4.05 3.52 8.29
C VAL A 165 3.62 4.98 8.41
N THR A 166 3.10 5.36 9.56
CA THR A 166 2.54 6.69 9.83
C THR A 166 3.18 7.35 11.06
N SER A 167 3.93 6.58 11.86
CA SER A 167 4.59 7.07 13.08
C SER A 167 5.99 6.46 13.26
N PRO A 168 6.85 7.06 14.10
CA PRO A 168 8.13 6.48 14.49
C PRO A 168 8.01 5.10 15.15
N ASP A 169 6.91 4.81 15.84
CA ASP A 169 6.73 3.54 16.55
C ASP A 169 6.42 2.42 15.55
N GLU A 170 5.58 2.72 14.56
CA GLU A 170 5.29 1.81 13.43
C GLU A 170 6.53 1.57 12.58
N ALA A 171 7.35 2.61 12.35
CA ALA A 171 8.62 2.49 11.63
C ALA A 171 9.60 1.54 12.32
N ARG A 172 9.78 1.66 13.65
CA ARG A 172 10.61 0.73 14.43
C ARG A 172 10.07 -0.69 14.40
N ALA A 173 8.75 -0.85 14.53
CA ALA A 173 8.11 -2.17 14.47
C ALA A 173 8.28 -2.82 13.07
N ALA A 174 8.23 -2.04 11.99
CA ALA A 174 8.50 -2.51 10.64
C ALA A 174 9.97 -2.90 10.45
N GLU A 175 10.91 -2.11 10.98
CA GLU A 175 12.34 -2.45 11.00
C GLU A 175 12.60 -3.78 11.72
N ASP A 176 12.04 -3.95 12.92
CA ASP A 176 12.14 -5.19 13.70
C ASP A 176 11.50 -6.39 12.96
N ALA A 177 10.48 -6.14 12.15
CA ALA A 177 9.84 -7.15 11.31
C ALA A 177 10.63 -7.50 10.04
N GLY A 178 11.74 -6.80 9.77
CA GLY A 178 12.62 -7.06 8.63
C GLY A 178 12.24 -6.31 7.35
N ALA A 179 11.70 -5.10 7.47
CA ALA A 179 11.45 -4.20 6.34
C ALA A 179 12.73 -3.85 5.57
N ASP A 180 12.65 -3.85 4.24
CA ASP A 180 13.72 -3.37 3.35
C ASP A 180 13.57 -1.87 3.02
N ALA A 181 12.34 -1.32 3.10
CA ALA A 181 12.04 0.10 2.98
C ALA A 181 10.74 0.49 3.69
N LEU A 182 10.59 1.79 3.98
CA LEU A 182 9.42 2.35 4.65
C LEU A 182 8.66 3.31 3.73
N ILE A 183 7.37 3.06 3.53
CA ILE A 183 6.45 4.00 2.88
C ILE A 183 5.87 4.89 3.97
N VAL A 184 6.41 6.10 4.12
CA VAL A 184 5.99 7.08 5.13
C VAL A 184 4.76 7.83 4.64
N GLN A 185 3.62 7.58 5.27
CA GLN A 185 2.32 8.12 4.86
C GLN A 185 1.86 9.25 5.78
N GLY A 186 1.93 10.49 5.29
CA GLY A 186 1.36 11.66 5.98
C GLY A 186 -0.17 11.65 5.99
N VAL A 187 -0.77 12.40 6.91
CA VAL A 187 -2.22 12.56 7.07
C VAL A 187 -2.91 13.14 5.82
N GLU A 188 -2.15 13.82 4.96
CA GLU A 188 -2.63 14.38 3.69
C GLU A 188 -2.91 13.32 2.61
N ALA A 189 -2.44 12.09 2.79
CA ALA A 189 -2.66 11.00 1.84
C ALA A 189 -4.15 10.69 1.64
N GLY A 190 -4.55 10.46 0.38
CA GLY A 190 -5.86 9.95 0.01
C GLY A 190 -6.03 8.46 0.31
N GLY A 191 -7.27 7.98 0.38
CA GLY A 191 -7.56 6.58 0.72
C GLY A 191 -7.32 6.28 2.19
N HIS A 192 -7.20 5.01 2.54
CA HIS A 192 -7.04 4.58 3.93
C HIS A 192 -5.78 5.12 4.59
N ARG A 193 -5.92 5.47 5.88
CA ARG A 193 -4.79 5.58 6.80
C ARG A 193 -4.16 4.20 6.96
N GLY A 194 -2.86 4.11 6.67
CA GLY A 194 -2.05 2.90 6.73
C GLY A 194 -1.62 2.49 8.14
N VAL A 195 -2.16 3.15 9.16
CA VAL A 195 -1.91 2.90 10.60
C VAL A 195 -1.98 1.42 10.92
N PHE A 196 -1.14 0.91 11.83
CA PHE A 196 -1.15 -0.50 12.21
C PHE A 196 -2.33 -0.83 13.12
N VAL A 197 -2.65 0.09 14.02
CA VAL A 197 -3.82 0.03 14.91
C VAL A 197 -4.74 1.20 14.55
N ASP A 198 -5.98 0.88 14.22
CA ASP A 198 -6.97 1.85 13.75
C ASP A 198 -7.91 2.27 14.89
N ASP A 199 -7.36 3.03 15.83
CA ASP A 199 -8.06 3.58 16.99
C ASP A 199 -7.84 5.10 17.15
N GLU A 200 -8.35 5.68 18.25
CA GLU A 200 -8.25 7.11 18.56
C GLU A 200 -6.82 7.61 18.81
N THR A 201 -5.83 6.71 18.89
CA THR A 201 -4.41 7.05 19.10
C THR A 201 -3.63 7.16 17.79
N GLN A 202 -4.31 7.01 16.65
CA GLN A 202 -3.69 7.13 15.33
C GLN A 202 -2.91 8.44 15.16
N SER A 203 -1.80 8.35 14.43
CA SER A 203 -0.97 9.51 14.13
C SER A 203 -1.58 10.40 13.05
N ASP A 204 -1.66 11.69 13.34
CA ASP A 204 -2.04 12.75 12.40
C ASP A 204 -0.83 13.55 11.88
N LEU A 205 0.37 12.95 11.89
CA LEU A 205 1.58 13.62 11.40
C LEU A 205 1.43 13.98 9.91
N THR A 206 1.76 15.23 9.58
CA THR A 206 1.91 15.69 8.20
C THR A 206 3.12 15.03 7.57
N LEU A 207 3.11 14.85 6.25
CA LEU A 207 4.15 14.07 5.56
C LEU A 207 5.59 14.53 5.87
N LEU A 208 5.85 15.84 5.86
CA LEU A 208 7.19 16.36 6.14
C LEU A 208 7.61 16.11 7.60
N ALA A 209 6.70 16.28 8.56
CA ALA A 209 6.98 15.98 9.96
C ALA A 209 7.18 14.48 10.20
N ALA A 210 6.40 13.64 9.52
CA ALA A 210 6.56 12.19 9.59
C ALA A 210 7.92 11.74 9.04
N LEU A 211 8.34 12.26 7.88
CA LEU A 211 9.66 11.97 7.29
C LEU A 211 10.80 12.39 8.22
N GLU A 212 10.72 13.58 8.83
CA GLU A 212 11.74 14.06 9.77
C GLU A 212 11.82 13.18 11.03
N LEU A 213 10.69 12.92 11.68
CA LEU A 213 10.65 12.15 12.93
C LEU A 213 11.04 10.68 12.74
N ILE A 214 10.60 10.06 11.64
CA ILE A 214 10.95 8.66 11.33
C ILE A 214 12.41 8.58 10.87
N GLY A 215 12.84 9.49 10.00
CA GLY A 215 14.22 9.51 9.48
C GLY A 215 15.28 9.78 10.55
N ALA A 216 14.93 10.46 11.64
CA ALA A 216 15.82 10.64 12.78
C ALA A 216 16.13 9.34 13.54
N GLY A 217 15.24 8.33 13.45
CA GLY A 217 15.32 7.09 14.24
C GLY A 217 15.48 5.81 13.42
N SER A 218 15.33 5.85 12.11
CA SER A 218 15.37 4.67 11.22
C SER A 218 16.47 4.82 10.16
N PRO A 219 17.35 3.81 9.98
CA PRO A 219 18.34 3.80 8.90
C PRO A 219 17.75 3.37 7.55
N LEU A 220 16.52 2.84 7.53
CA LEU A 220 15.89 2.30 6.33
C LEU A 220 15.55 3.41 5.33
N PRO A 221 15.64 3.12 4.02
CA PRO A 221 15.24 4.08 3.01
C PRO A 221 13.73 4.34 3.08
N MET A 222 13.36 5.61 2.89
CA MET A 222 11.97 6.06 3.01
C MET A 222 11.40 6.50 1.67
N ILE A 223 10.13 6.18 1.44
CA ILE A 223 9.31 6.67 0.34
C ILE A 223 8.24 7.59 0.94
N GLY A 224 8.23 8.88 0.57
CA GLY A 224 7.23 9.82 1.07
C GLY A 224 5.89 9.71 0.35
N ALA A 225 4.78 9.58 1.07
CA ALA A 225 3.44 9.42 0.51
C ALA A 225 2.43 10.39 1.15
N GLY A 226 1.81 11.25 0.35
CA GLY A 226 0.74 12.14 0.80
C GLY A 226 0.71 13.48 0.08
N ALA A 227 -0.41 13.78 -0.61
CA ALA A 227 -0.64 15.02 -1.34
C ALA A 227 0.48 15.48 -2.32
N ILE A 228 1.31 14.55 -2.81
CA ILE A 228 2.36 14.84 -3.79
C ILE A 228 1.73 14.91 -5.19
N MET A 229 1.58 16.12 -5.72
CA MET A 229 0.87 16.36 -7.00
C MET A 229 1.74 17.02 -8.07
N THR A 230 2.93 17.50 -7.71
CA THR A 230 3.80 18.30 -8.60
C THR A 230 5.27 17.92 -8.40
N GLY A 231 6.12 18.26 -9.37
CA GLY A 231 7.57 18.08 -9.25
C GLY A 231 8.18 18.84 -8.07
N ALA A 232 7.62 19.99 -7.68
CA ALA A 232 8.05 20.73 -6.50
C ALA A 232 7.76 19.96 -5.20
N ALA A 233 6.59 19.29 -5.11
CA ALA A 233 6.26 18.44 -3.98
C ALA A 233 7.15 17.19 -3.93
N VAL A 234 7.49 16.60 -5.08
CA VAL A 234 8.49 15.52 -5.17
C VAL A 234 9.84 16.00 -4.64
N ALA A 235 10.34 17.14 -5.12
CA ALA A 235 11.61 17.70 -4.65
C ALA A 235 11.59 17.97 -3.13
N ALA A 236 10.47 18.45 -2.58
CA ALA A 236 10.34 18.71 -1.15
C ALA A 236 10.52 17.44 -0.30
N VAL A 237 9.91 16.32 -0.67
CA VAL A 237 10.06 15.08 0.10
C VAL A 237 11.45 14.46 -0.06
N LEU A 238 12.07 14.60 -1.23
CA LEU A 238 13.45 14.15 -1.45
C LEU A 238 14.44 14.94 -0.59
N VAL A 239 14.27 16.27 -0.51
CA VAL A 239 15.07 17.14 0.37
C VAL A 239 14.83 16.81 1.84
N ALA A 240 13.61 16.43 2.21
CA ALA A 240 13.26 15.98 3.56
C ALA A 240 13.79 14.59 3.92
N GLY A 241 14.52 13.91 3.02
CA GLY A 241 15.20 12.65 3.30
C GLY A 241 14.53 11.40 2.73
N ALA A 242 13.40 11.53 2.02
CA ALA A 242 12.87 10.41 1.23
C ALA A 242 13.77 10.13 0.02
N GLN A 243 13.85 8.87 -0.41
CA GLN A 243 14.52 8.48 -1.65
C GLN A 243 13.58 8.47 -2.86
N ALA A 244 12.27 8.36 -2.63
CA ALA A 244 11.26 8.49 -3.66
C ALA A 244 9.97 9.12 -3.11
N ALA A 245 9.13 9.58 -4.04
CA ALA A 245 7.77 10.01 -3.76
C ALA A 245 6.77 8.94 -4.23
N GLN A 246 5.81 8.58 -3.39
CA GLN A 246 4.70 7.72 -3.78
C GLN A 246 3.47 8.55 -4.15
N LEU A 247 3.02 8.44 -5.40
CA LEU A 247 1.95 9.24 -5.99
C LEU A 247 0.69 8.39 -6.20
N GLY A 248 -0.42 8.77 -5.54
CA GLY A 248 -1.74 8.19 -5.74
C GLY A 248 -2.67 9.12 -6.51
N THR A 249 -3.20 10.14 -5.83
CA THR A 249 -4.17 11.09 -6.38
C THR A 249 -3.75 11.69 -7.72
N ALA A 250 -2.46 11.99 -7.91
CA ALA A 250 -1.91 12.53 -9.15
C ALA A 250 -2.13 11.63 -10.38
N LEU A 251 -2.27 10.32 -10.16
CA LEU A 251 -2.42 9.31 -11.21
C LEU A 251 -3.87 8.90 -11.47
N LEU A 252 -4.84 9.37 -10.66
CA LEU A 252 -6.25 8.96 -10.79
C LEU A 252 -6.88 9.37 -12.12
N LEU A 253 -6.38 10.42 -12.78
CA LEU A 253 -6.96 10.96 -14.01
C LEU A 253 -6.24 10.50 -15.29
N THR A 254 -5.17 9.71 -15.19
CA THR A 254 -4.45 9.22 -16.38
C THR A 254 -5.32 8.28 -17.21
N PRO A 255 -5.07 8.11 -18.52
CA PRO A 255 -5.85 7.20 -19.36
C PRO A 255 -5.67 5.72 -18.97
N GLU A 256 -4.57 5.35 -18.33
CA GLU A 256 -4.31 3.97 -17.90
C GLU A 256 -5.02 3.59 -16.59
N ALA A 257 -5.42 4.57 -15.78
CA ALA A 257 -6.15 4.32 -14.54
C ALA A 257 -7.62 3.97 -14.82
N ALA A 258 -8.12 2.88 -14.22
CA ALA A 258 -9.54 2.51 -14.32
C ALA A 258 -10.40 3.19 -13.25
N THR A 259 -10.04 4.44 -12.90
CA THR A 259 -10.82 5.31 -12.02
C THR A 259 -12.21 5.54 -12.60
N SER A 260 -13.25 5.27 -11.81
CA SER A 260 -14.64 5.44 -12.23
C SER A 260 -14.94 6.88 -12.64
N GLU A 261 -15.89 7.08 -13.56
CA GLU A 261 -16.29 8.43 -13.99
C GLU A 261 -16.78 9.30 -12.83
N ALA A 262 -17.48 8.70 -11.87
CA ALA A 262 -17.91 9.38 -10.65
C ALA A 262 -16.71 9.90 -9.84
N GLN A 263 -15.69 9.07 -9.62
CA GLN A 263 -14.48 9.47 -8.90
C GLN A 263 -13.63 10.47 -9.69
N ARG A 264 -13.55 10.33 -11.03
CA ARG A 264 -12.88 11.31 -11.89
C ARG A 264 -13.52 12.70 -11.75
N ARG A 265 -14.86 12.78 -11.81
CA ARG A 265 -15.59 14.04 -11.60
C ARG A 265 -15.33 14.63 -10.22
N ALA A 266 -15.44 13.81 -9.17
CA ALA A 266 -15.17 14.25 -7.80
C ALA A 266 -13.73 14.75 -7.60
N THR A 267 -12.76 14.14 -8.27
CA THR A 267 -11.33 14.53 -8.19
C THR A 267 -11.05 15.87 -8.86
N MET A 268 -11.84 16.25 -9.87
CA MET A 268 -11.73 17.54 -10.56
C MET A 268 -12.52 18.67 -9.88
N ASP A 269 -13.35 18.33 -8.89
CA ASP A 269 -14.14 19.29 -8.11
C ASP A 269 -13.26 20.01 -7.06
N SER A 270 -13.72 21.15 -6.54
CA SER A 270 -13.07 21.89 -5.43
C SER A 270 -13.58 21.47 -4.04
N THR A 271 -14.46 20.47 -3.98
CA THR A 271 -15.01 19.93 -2.74
C THR A 271 -13.88 19.44 -1.81
N PRO A 272 -13.83 19.92 -0.55
CA PRO A 272 -12.79 19.51 0.40
C PRO A 272 -12.78 18.00 0.66
N THR A 273 -11.63 17.48 1.10
CA THR A 273 -11.53 16.11 1.59
C THR A 273 -11.67 16.04 3.11
N ALA A 274 -12.16 14.91 3.61
CA ALA A 274 -12.24 14.62 5.04
C ALA A 274 -11.82 13.17 5.30
N LEU A 275 -11.37 12.91 6.53
CA LEU A 275 -11.24 11.54 7.03
C LEU A 275 -12.63 11.02 7.42
N THR A 276 -12.94 9.80 7.01
CA THR A 276 -14.20 9.14 7.33
C THR A 276 -13.97 7.65 7.54
N ARG A 277 -14.78 7.06 8.42
CA ARG A 277 -14.85 5.60 8.63
C ARG A 277 -16.06 4.97 7.93
N ALA A 278 -16.94 5.78 7.32
CA ALA A 278 -18.25 5.34 6.87
C ALA A 278 -18.19 4.24 5.78
N PHE A 279 -17.20 4.25 4.90
CA PHE A 279 -17.17 3.31 3.77
C PHE A 279 -16.60 1.93 4.11
N SER A 280 -15.75 1.83 5.12
CA SER A 280 -14.97 0.59 5.36
C SER A 280 -14.79 0.23 6.84
N GLY A 281 -15.28 1.06 7.75
CA GLY A 281 -14.97 0.94 9.18
C GLY A 281 -13.60 1.48 9.56
N ARG A 282 -12.65 1.61 8.63
CA ARG A 282 -11.31 2.20 8.84
C ARG A 282 -11.23 3.64 8.33
N SER A 283 -10.42 4.46 9.01
CA SER A 283 -10.18 5.86 8.64
C SER A 283 -9.61 5.96 7.22
N ALA A 284 -10.31 6.67 6.33
CA ALA A 284 -9.88 6.93 4.96
C ALA A 284 -10.20 8.37 4.53
N ARG A 285 -9.28 8.99 3.78
CA ARG A 285 -9.47 10.32 3.20
C ARG A 285 -10.16 10.21 1.84
N GLY A 286 -11.31 10.85 1.72
CA GLY A 286 -12.06 10.99 0.47
C GLY A 286 -12.60 12.39 0.29
N VAL A 287 -13.09 12.69 -0.91
CA VAL A 287 -13.86 13.92 -1.17
C VAL A 287 -15.13 13.87 -0.31
N SER A 288 -15.39 14.93 0.45
CA SER A 288 -16.56 15.00 1.33
C SER A 288 -17.84 14.83 0.53
N ASN A 289 -18.66 13.89 0.95
CA ASN A 289 -19.97 13.63 0.39
C ASN A 289 -20.97 13.34 1.52
N ARG A 290 -22.21 13.04 1.15
CA ARG A 290 -23.30 12.76 2.09
C ARG A 290 -23.09 11.44 2.83
#